data_AF-A0A8H6JUZ6-F1
#
_entry.id   AF-A0A8H6JUZ6-F1
#
_cell.length_a   1.000
_cell.length_b   1.000
_cell.length_c   1.000
_cell.angle_alpha   90.00
_cell.angle_beta   90.00
_cell.angle_gamma   90.00
#
_symmetry.space_group_name_H-M   'P 1'
#
loop_
_entity.id
_entity.type
_entity.pdbx_description
1 polymer ?
#
loop_
_entity_poly.entity_id
_entity_poly.type
_entity_poly.pdbx_seq_one_letter_code
_entity_poly.pdbx_strand_id
1 'polypeptide(L)'
;MLHIHNVIEHDGSLSRRDEYFDPTNPFDKTTFDSFLSYFGNAQMLDVGSLANARARHALDMSKINPEFTITQETMQRILGENALMLAVWGSPDNPVAKRPYF
;
A
#
# COMPACT_ATOMS: atom_id res chain seq x y z
N MET A 1 11.82 -12.49 -10.21
CA MET A 1 12.11 -11.25 -10.96
C MET A 1 11.28 -10.05 -10.50
N LEU A 2 10.01 -10.18 -10.06
CA LEU A 2 9.22 -9.02 -9.59
C LEU A 2 9.58 -8.47 -8.19
N HIS A 3 10.31 -9.25 -7.38
CA HIS A 3 10.69 -8.88 -6.01
C HIS A 3 12.05 -8.17 -5.91
N ILE A 4 12.65 -7.78 -7.03
CA ILE A 4 13.92 -7.05 -7.00
C ILE A 4 13.60 -5.62 -6.59
N HIS A 5 14.17 -5.20 -5.46
CA HIS A 5 13.93 -3.90 -4.89
C HIS A 5 14.33 -2.77 -5.83
N ASN A 6 13.52 -1.71 -5.83
CA ASN A 6 13.64 -0.52 -6.68
C ASN A 6 13.49 -0.73 -8.19
N VAL A 7 13.15 -1.93 -8.67
CA VAL A 7 12.76 -2.16 -10.08
C VAL A 7 11.25 -2.01 -10.26
N ILE A 8 10.48 -2.75 -9.47
CA ILE A 8 9.02 -2.61 -9.35
C ILE A 8 8.65 -2.54 -7.87
N GLU A 9 9.17 -3.49 -7.10
CA GLU A 9 9.09 -3.53 -5.63
C GLU A 9 9.74 -2.28 -5.00
N HIS A 10 9.17 -1.82 -3.88
CA HIS A 10 9.51 -0.57 -3.23
C HIS A 10 9.09 -0.58 -1.76
N ASP A 11 9.69 0.32 -0.97
CA ASP A 11 9.31 0.52 0.43
C ASP A 11 7.88 1.03 0.61
N GLY A 12 7.34 0.79 1.80
CA GLY A 12 6.00 1.22 2.17
C GLY A 12 4.90 0.44 1.44
N SER A 13 5.20 -0.79 1.04
CA SER A 13 4.23 -1.75 0.48
C SER A 13 3.04 -1.92 1.42
N LEU A 14 1.83 -2.07 0.85
CA LEU A 14 0.59 -2.15 1.64
C LEU A 14 0.46 -3.43 2.48
N SER A 15 1.15 -4.50 2.09
CA SER A 15 1.00 -5.84 2.70
C SER A 15 2.27 -6.66 2.74
N ARG A 16 3.44 -6.02 2.54
CA ARG A 16 4.76 -6.66 2.63
C ARG A 16 5.69 -5.79 3.44
N ARG A 17 6.64 -6.42 4.12
CA ARG A 17 7.70 -5.71 4.85
C ARG A 17 8.69 -5.15 3.84
N ASP A 18 9.26 -3.98 4.17
CA ASP A 18 10.33 -3.37 3.38
C ASP A 18 11.54 -4.31 3.28
N GLU A 19 12.31 -4.20 2.19
CA GLU A 19 13.47 -5.07 1.91
C GLU A 19 14.46 -5.11 3.09
N TYR A 20 14.66 -3.98 3.76
CA TYR A 20 15.48 -3.84 4.97
C TYR A 20 15.16 -4.90 6.04
N PHE A 21 13.90 -5.32 6.14
CA PHE A 21 13.43 -6.27 7.15
C PHE A 21 13.24 -7.70 6.61
N ASP A 22 12.76 -7.84 5.37
CA ASP A 22 12.52 -9.14 4.75
C ASP A 22 12.57 -9.03 3.21
N PRO A 23 13.70 -9.44 2.58
CA PRO A 23 13.86 -9.34 1.13
C PRO A 23 13.08 -10.41 0.35
N THR A 24 12.42 -11.36 1.05
CA THR A 24 11.70 -12.47 0.37
C THR A 24 10.32 -12.06 -0.15
N ASN A 25 9.86 -10.85 0.21
CA ASN A 25 8.61 -10.22 -0.22
C ASN A 25 7.34 -11.11 -0.05
N PRO A 26 7.18 -11.85 1.07
CA PRO A 26 5.97 -12.62 1.33
C PRO A 26 4.83 -11.68 1.76
N PHE A 27 3.59 -12.14 1.65
CA PHE A 27 2.49 -11.45 2.31
C PHE A 27 2.72 -11.40 3.83
N ASP A 28 2.67 -10.21 4.41
CA ASP A 28 2.75 -9.97 5.84
C ASP A 28 1.39 -9.45 6.36
N LYS A 29 0.71 -10.30 7.14
CA LYS A 29 -0.60 -9.98 7.70
C LYS A 29 -0.54 -8.78 8.65
N THR A 30 0.55 -8.61 9.40
CA THR A 30 0.67 -7.53 10.38
C THR A 30 0.77 -6.18 9.68
N THR A 31 1.59 -6.09 8.63
CA THR A 31 1.68 -4.90 7.77
C THR A 31 0.34 -4.59 7.13
N PHE A 32 -0.35 -5.61 6.59
CA PHE A 32 -1.64 -5.40 5.94
C PHE A 32 -2.73 -4.97 6.92
N ASP A 33 -2.82 -5.60 8.08
CA ASP A 33 -3.75 -5.21 9.16
C ASP A 33 -3.47 -3.77 9.62
N SER A 34 -2.19 -3.37 9.70
CA SER A 34 -1.80 -2.01 10.08
C SER A 34 -2.28 -0.99 9.06
N PHE A 35 -2.12 -1.28 7.76
CA PHE A 35 -2.70 -0.47 6.69
C PHE A 35 -4.24 -0.42 6.78
N LEU A 36 -4.90 -1.56 6.96
CA LEU A 36 -6.37 -1.61 7.05
C LEU A 36 -6.92 -0.88 8.28
N SER A 37 -6.12 -0.72 9.33
CA SER A 37 -6.53 -0.01 10.55
C SER A 37 -6.87 1.47 10.29
N TYR A 38 -6.23 2.11 9.30
CA TYR A 38 -6.45 3.52 8.98
C TYR A 38 -7.85 3.82 8.44
N PHE A 39 -8.58 2.81 7.97
CA PHE A 39 -9.96 2.96 7.52
C PHE A 39 -10.99 2.92 8.66
N GLY A 40 -10.57 2.65 9.91
CA GLY A 40 -11.47 2.56 11.06
C GLY A 40 -12.59 1.55 10.82
N ASN A 41 -13.85 1.96 10.93
CA ASN A 41 -15.03 1.12 10.68
C ASN A 41 -15.64 1.29 9.27
N ALA A 42 -14.99 2.05 8.37
CA ALA A 42 -15.51 2.29 7.03
C ALA A 42 -15.71 0.98 6.26
N GLN A 43 -16.85 0.85 5.59
CA GLN A 43 -17.20 -0.31 4.77
C GLN A 43 -17.02 -0.05 3.26
N MET A 44 -16.99 1.23 2.89
CA MET A 44 -16.76 1.71 1.53
C MET A 44 -15.47 2.52 1.54
N LEU A 45 -14.54 2.17 0.66
CA LEU A 45 -13.23 2.78 0.55
C LEU A 45 -13.17 3.52 -0.79
N ASP A 46 -13.17 4.84 -0.75
CA ASP A 46 -13.00 5.70 -1.92
C ASP A 46 -11.54 6.19 -2.08
N VAL A 47 -11.28 6.93 -3.15
CA VAL A 47 -9.97 7.54 -3.45
C VAL A 47 -9.41 8.33 -2.26
N GLY A 48 -10.25 9.11 -1.57
CA GLY A 48 -9.82 9.96 -0.47
C GLY A 48 -9.41 9.14 0.76
N SER A 49 -10.21 8.15 1.12
CA SER A 49 -9.90 7.26 2.24
C SER A 49 -8.63 6.44 1.98
N LEU A 50 -8.46 5.91 0.76
CA LEU A 50 -7.28 5.13 0.37
C LEU A 50 -6.02 5.98 0.34
N ALA A 51 -6.08 7.19 -0.23
CA ALA A 51 -4.95 8.13 -0.22
C ALA A 51 -4.50 8.49 1.20
N ASN A 52 -5.46 8.77 2.09
CA ASN A 52 -5.17 9.05 3.50
C ASN A 52 -4.53 7.85 4.21
N ALA A 53 -5.08 6.64 4.01
CA ALA A 53 -4.53 5.42 4.60
C ALA A 53 -3.11 5.14 4.08
N ARG A 54 -2.88 5.26 2.76
CA ARG A 54 -1.57 5.03 2.13
C ARG A 54 -0.51 6.01 2.65
N ALA A 55 -0.86 7.29 2.80
CA ALA A 55 0.06 8.32 3.30
C ALA A 55 0.46 8.07 4.76
N ARG A 56 -0.52 7.74 5.62
CA ARG A 56 -0.24 7.38 7.03
C ARG A 56 0.60 6.12 7.14
N HIS A 57 0.28 5.10 6.33
CA HIS A 57 1.06 3.88 6.25
C HIS A 57 2.52 4.14 5.86
N ALA A 58 2.75 4.93 4.81
CA ALA A 58 4.12 5.30 4.39
C ALA A 58 4.89 5.98 5.51
N LEU A 59 4.26 6.95 6.19
CA LEU A 59 4.86 7.70 7.27
C LEU A 59 5.22 6.80 8.47
N ASP A 60 4.39 5.82 8.79
CA ASP A 60 4.67 4.93 9.92
C ASP A 60 5.75 3.89 9.58
N MET A 61 5.78 3.39 8.34
CA MET A 61 6.88 2.55 7.85
C MET A 61 8.20 3.33 7.81
N SER A 62 8.20 4.61 7.42
CA SER A 62 9.41 5.44 7.38
C SER A 62 9.97 5.77 8.76
N LYS A 63 9.20 5.61 9.84
CA LYS A 63 9.69 5.81 11.22
C LYS A 63 10.49 4.62 11.73
N ILE A 64 10.27 3.43 11.16
CA ILE A 64 10.90 2.19 11.63
C ILE A 64 12.02 1.71 10.70
N ASN A 65 11.94 2.03 9.40
CA ASN A 65 12.99 1.70 8.43
C ASN A 65 13.96 2.90 8.29
N PRO A 66 15.22 2.79 8.76
CA PRO A 66 16.21 3.87 8.66
C PRO A 66 16.68 4.12 7.22
N GLU A 67 16.44 3.19 6.30
CA GLU A 67 16.82 3.26 4.89
C GLU A 67 15.61 3.59 3.99
N PHE A 68 14.47 3.94 4.58
CA PHE A 68 13.21 4.14 3.87
C PHE A 68 13.33 5.12 2.71
N THR A 69 12.89 4.68 1.52
CA THR A 69 12.94 5.50 0.31
C THR A 69 11.66 5.43 -0.51
N ILE A 70 11.16 6.62 -0.88
CA ILE A 70 10.18 6.78 -1.96
C ILE A 70 10.77 7.80 -2.92
N THR A 71 11.08 7.36 -4.13
CA THR A 71 11.57 8.21 -5.22
C THR A 71 10.40 8.66 -6.08
N GLN A 72 10.63 9.65 -6.94
CA GLN A 72 9.60 10.09 -7.90
C GLN A 72 9.14 8.97 -8.83
N GLU A 73 10.03 8.02 -9.14
CA GLU A 73 9.74 6.87 -10.00
C GLU A 73 8.87 5.82 -9.28
N THR A 74 9.22 5.45 -8.04
CA THR A 74 8.40 4.50 -7.25
C THR A 74 7.04 5.08 -6.90
N MET A 75 6.93 6.40 -6.76
CA MET A 75 5.67 7.08 -6.49
C MET A 75 4.60 6.77 -7.55
N GLN A 76 4.94 6.80 -8.84
CA GLN A 76 3.98 6.47 -9.91
C GLN A 76 3.44 5.03 -9.78
N ARG A 77 4.30 4.07 -9.42
CA ARG A 77 3.90 2.67 -9.18
C ARG A 77 2.99 2.56 -7.96
N ILE A 78 3.38 3.19 -6.85
CA ILE A 78 2.61 3.26 -5.62
C ILE A 78 1.18 3.74 -5.90
N LEU A 79 1.01 4.88 -6.60
CA LEU A 79 -0.34 5.38 -6.91
C LEU A 79 -1.08 4.47 -7.89
N GLY A 80 -0.39 3.87 -8.85
CA GLY A 80 -0.96 2.90 -9.78
C GLY A 80 -1.54 1.68 -9.04
N GLU A 81 -0.82 1.14 -8.06
CA GLU A 81 -1.29 0.03 -7.22
C GLU A 81 -2.52 0.42 -6.42
N ASN A 82 -2.55 1.63 -5.84
CA ASN A 82 -3.71 2.13 -5.10
C ASN A 82 -4.92 2.34 -6.04
N ALA A 83 -4.69 2.84 -7.25
CA ALA A 83 -5.74 2.96 -8.26
C ALA A 83 -6.28 1.58 -8.68
N LEU A 84 -5.40 0.59 -8.84
CA LEU A 84 -5.79 -0.81 -9.09
C LEU A 84 -6.62 -1.38 -7.95
N MET A 85 -6.32 -1.02 -6.68
CA MET A 85 -7.15 -1.41 -5.53
C MET A 85 -8.62 -0.96 -5.69
N LEU A 86 -8.84 0.25 -6.18
CA LEU A 86 -10.20 0.78 -6.35
C LEU A 86 -10.84 0.29 -7.65
N ALA A 87 -10.06 0.12 -8.71
CA ALA A 87 -10.58 -0.32 -10.00
C ALA A 87 -10.98 -1.81 -10.00
N VAL A 88 -10.22 -2.68 -9.34
CA VAL A 88 -10.46 -4.13 -9.29
C VAL A 88 -11.57 -4.48 -8.31
N TRP A 89 -11.55 -3.87 -7.11
CA TRP A 89 -12.49 -4.20 -6.04
C TRP A 89 -13.68 -3.22 -5.94
N GLY A 90 -13.69 -2.18 -6.77
CA GLY A 90 -14.82 -1.28 -7.02
C GLY A 90 -15.16 -1.30 -8.51
N SER A 91 -14.99 -0.16 -9.18
CA SER A 91 -14.93 -0.07 -10.65
C SER A 91 -14.15 1.17 -11.10
N PRO A 92 -13.64 1.22 -12.35
CA PRO A 92 -12.96 2.40 -12.88
C PRO A 92 -13.84 3.67 -12.91
N ASP A 93 -15.13 3.51 -13.22
CA ASP A 93 -16.10 4.62 -13.33
C ASP A 93 -16.64 5.06 -11.96
N ASN A 94 -16.56 4.20 -10.95
CA ASN A 94 -16.95 4.47 -9.57
C ASN A 94 -15.91 3.87 -8.62
N PRO A 95 -14.79 4.59 -8.36
CA PRO A 95 -13.63 4.08 -7.62
C PRO A 95 -13.89 4.01 -6.12
N VAL A 96 -14.88 3.21 -5.74
CA VAL A 96 -15.30 2.91 -4.38
C VAL A 96 -15.35 1.39 -4.22
N ALA A 97 -14.46 0.86 -3.40
CA ALA A 97 -14.37 -0.58 -3.11
C ALA A 97 -15.06 -0.93 -1.80
N LYS A 98 -15.59 -2.16 -1.70
CA LYS A 98 -16.10 -2.68 -0.43
C LYS A 98 -14.95 -3.26 0.38
N ARG A 99 -14.85 -2.86 1.65
CA ARG A 99 -13.79 -3.33 2.55
C ARG A 99 -13.63 -4.86 2.63
N PRO A 100 -14.70 -5.69 2.63
CA PRO A 100 -14.54 -7.15 2.68
C PRO A 100 -13.83 -7.77 1.47
N TYR A 101 -13.54 -6.98 0.43
CA TYR A 101 -12.81 -7.47 -0.74
C TYR A 101 -11.31 -7.23 -0.68
N PHE A 102 -10.85 -6.39 0.25
CA PHE A 102 -9.44 -6.21 0.59
C PHE A 102 -9.01 -7.34 1.53
#